data_AF-A0A9P8Y627-F1
#
_entry.id   AF-A0A9P8Y627-F1
#
_cell.length_a   1.000
_cell.length_b   1.000
_cell.length_c   1.000
_cell.angle_alpha   90.00
_cell.angle_beta   90.00
_cell.angle_gamma   90.00
#
_symmetry.space_group_name_H-M   'P 1'
#
loop_
_entity.id
_entity.type
_entity.pdbx_description
1 polymer ?
#
loop_
_entity_poly.entity_id
_entity_poly.type
_entity_poly.pdbx_seq_one_letter_code
_entity_poly.pdbx_strand_id
1 'polypeptide(L)'
;MDLNHLTYRLVDRQNPQVFLFCVVARLGPDDTHRPLAVAQGPCHCHPGYAPLNLDANDLVRIRRYLSSPDNRHYIKAELKLAADFYRAGGPGASLPRIEVPSPVELEPPLDERQAEALRQTPIPKANFEFPFTLNCLLTAMNSTSWGGQRICGNVRPWPLGSLYNPLNLGQGLVVFDITDCDNIAYGIHAFTPEWYGWVYEDSEFGWDPVEDTPPRNPTRGMLPPGLSIDHVPLSARELVDKFSSSRESNADALAQLNGVPVIDVSASDFIWPRAETTGNSSIYQDCSPSSTAPTSEAAPAQSPQIQGRRARNLKDQAIASLLHHVSAIDRFSTDTFDVIRQIPDFQQRLLDQLKANPSQVGTSAASAQLLSLAYAGEKDLDWACYHIPLASLDLALADSSLKSCRSISISLETLQTTPEKLLKVILAAPATNHMLDAYYKLRR
;
A
#
# COMPACT_ATOMS: atom_id res chain seq x y z
N MET A 1 6.61 2.83 -56.00
CA MET A 1 7.47 2.96 -54.80
C MET A 1 8.20 1.63 -54.66
N ASP A 2 9.52 1.66 -54.82
CA ASP A 2 10.38 0.47 -54.75
C ASP A 2 10.42 -0.05 -53.30
N LEU A 3 10.02 -1.31 -53.09
CA LEU A 3 10.09 -1.98 -51.79
C LEU A 3 11.49 -2.54 -51.48
N ASN A 4 12.45 -2.36 -52.40
CA ASN A 4 13.75 -3.02 -52.38
C ASN A 4 14.77 -2.45 -51.37
N HIS A 5 14.41 -1.44 -50.58
CA HIS A 5 15.31 -0.76 -49.63
C HIS A 5 14.80 -0.75 -48.18
N LEU A 6 13.82 -1.60 -47.85
CA LEU A 6 13.30 -1.68 -46.48
C LEU A 6 14.02 -2.78 -45.70
N THR A 7 14.52 -2.44 -44.52
CA THR A 7 15.06 -3.40 -43.55
C THR A 7 14.18 -3.43 -42.31
N TYR A 8 13.99 -4.61 -41.73
CA TYR A 8 13.26 -4.78 -40.48
C TYR A 8 14.25 -4.71 -39.31
N ARG A 9 14.19 -3.65 -38.52
CA ARG A 9 15.12 -3.40 -37.42
C ARG A 9 14.42 -2.83 -36.20
N LEU A 10 15.13 -2.80 -35.07
CA LEU A 10 14.68 -2.13 -33.86
C LEU A 10 14.52 -0.64 -34.17
N VAL A 11 13.33 -0.13 -33.92
CA VAL A 11 12.92 1.25 -34.15
C VAL A 11 13.00 2.03 -32.84
N ASP A 12 12.50 1.45 -31.75
CA ASP A 12 12.44 2.15 -30.47
C ASP A 12 12.45 1.17 -29.28
N ARG A 13 12.89 1.67 -28.13
CA ARG A 13 12.82 1.02 -26.81
C ARG A 13 12.01 1.91 -25.89
N GLN A 14 10.84 1.43 -25.49
CA GLN A 14 9.94 2.24 -24.70
C GLN A 14 9.90 1.78 -23.27
N ASN A 15 9.87 2.72 -22.35
CA ASN A 15 9.58 2.43 -20.96
C ASN A 15 8.08 2.35 -20.72
N PRO A 16 7.66 1.76 -19.60
CA PRO A 16 6.29 1.88 -19.17
C PRO A 16 5.88 3.35 -19.07
N GLN A 17 4.72 3.65 -19.64
CA GLN A 17 4.14 5.00 -19.70
C GLN A 17 3.32 5.31 -18.44
N VAL A 18 2.87 4.26 -17.76
CA VAL A 18 2.12 4.35 -16.50
C VAL A 18 2.66 3.33 -15.52
N PHE A 19 2.65 3.67 -14.24
CA PHE A 19 2.98 2.75 -13.17
C PHE A 19 1.78 2.56 -12.25
N LEU A 20 1.52 1.30 -11.90
CA LEU A 20 0.67 0.93 -10.79
C LEU A 20 1.53 0.88 -9.53
N PHE A 21 1.20 1.69 -8.54
CA PHE A 21 1.86 1.71 -7.24
C PHE A 21 0.95 1.04 -6.22
N CYS A 22 1.47 0.03 -5.55
CA CYS A 22 0.75 -0.75 -4.55
C CYS A 22 1.50 -0.67 -3.21
N VAL A 23 0.77 -0.40 -2.13
CA VAL A 23 1.27 -0.56 -0.76
C VAL A 23 0.63 -1.82 -0.20
N VAL A 24 1.44 -2.76 0.29
CA VAL A 24 1.00 -4.07 0.79
C VAL A 24 1.55 -4.35 2.17
N ALA A 25 0.93 -5.28 2.90
CA ALA A 25 1.47 -5.87 4.12
C ALA A 25 0.96 -7.29 4.32
N ARG A 26 1.63 -8.09 5.14
CA ARG A 26 1.19 -9.43 5.54
C ARG A 26 0.03 -9.37 6.53
N LEU A 27 -1.18 -9.38 5.97
CA LEU A 27 -2.44 -9.19 6.71
C LEU A 27 -3.51 -10.22 6.32
N GLY A 28 -3.26 -10.99 5.26
CA GLY A 28 -4.18 -12.01 4.79
C GLY A 28 -4.15 -13.27 5.66
N PRO A 29 -5.09 -14.21 5.41
CA PRO A 29 -4.98 -15.58 5.91
C PRO A 29 -3.59 -16.14 5.59
N ASP A 30 -3.03 -16.91 6.52
CA ASP A 30 -1.72 -17.56 6.39
C ASP A 30 -0.54 -16.60 6.16
N ASP A 31 -0.59 -15.40 6.75
CA ASP A 31 0.48 -14.38 6.65
C ASP A 31 0.72 -13.88 5.21
N THR A 32 -0.29 -14.02 4.34
CA THR A 32 -0.17 -13.61 2.94
C THR A 32 -0.30 -12.09 2.77
N HIS A 33 0.42 -11.52 1.80
CA HIS A 33 0.37 -10.08 1.52
C HIS A 33 -0.98 -9.63 0.98
N ARG A 34 -1.46 -8.48 1.47
CA ARG A 34 -2.69 -7.84 1.03
C ARG A 34 -2.47 -6.34 0.82
N PRO A 35 -3.14 -5.75 -0.19
CA PRO A 35 -2.99 -4.34 -0.50
C PRO A 35 -3.71 -3.45 0.52
N LEU A 36 -3.09 -2.34 0.89
CA LEU A 36 -3.71 -1.25 1.66
C LEU A 36 -4.01 -0.03 0.80
N ALA A 37 -3.22 0.20 -0.24
CA ALA A 37 -3.44 1.29 -1.17
C ALA A 37 -2.98 0.88 -2.56
N VAL A 38 -3.75 1.28 -3.56
CA VAL A 38 -3.37 1.14 -4.97
C VAL A 38 -3.60 2.48 -5.64
N ALA A 39 -2.63 2.92 -6.42
CA ALA A 39 -2.77 4.12 -7.24
C ALA A 39 -2.03 3.95 -8.57
N GLN A 40 -2.48 4.65 -9.60
CA GLN A 40 -1.83 4.69 -10.90
C GLN A 40 -1.37 6.11 -11.17
N GLY A 41 -0.11 6.25 -11.54
CA GLY A 41 0.48 7.52 -11.94
C GLY A 41 1.04 7.43 -13.35
N PRO A 42 0.98 8.52 -14.13
CA PRO A 42 1.78 8.60 -15.35
C PRO A 42 3.26 8.59 -14.98
N CYS A 43 4.05 8.02 -15.88
CA CYS A 43 5.48 8.19 -15.86
C CYS A 43 5.85 9.58 -16.41
N HIS A 44 6.88 10.23 -15.89
CA HIS A 44 7.28 11.54 -16.41
C HIS A 44 7.79 11.39 -17.85
N CYS A 45 6.98 11.72 -18.83
CA CYS A 45 7.41 11.88 -20.21
C CYS A 45 7.97 13.29 -20.38
N HIS A 46 9.28 13.45 -20.28
CA HIS A 46 9.93 14.49 -21.09
C HIS A 46 10.11 13.89 -22.48
N PRO A 47 9.54 14.51 -23.54
CA PRO A 47 9.86 14.11 -24.90
C PRO A 47 11.37 14.22 -25.09
N GLY A 48 12.05 13.07 -25.29
CA GLY A 48 13.39 13.02 -25.88
C GLY A 48 14.61 12.72 -25.00
N TYR A 49 14.55 12.56 -23.67
CA TYR A 49 15.82 12.58 -22.89
C TYR A 49 16.06 11.60 -21.74
N ALA A 50 15.20 10.60 -21.43
CA ALA A 50 15.59 9.60 -20.42
C ALA A 50 15.03 8.18 -20.67
N PRO A 51 15.89 7.15 -20.68
CA PRO A 51 15.51 5.75 -20.89
C PRO A 51 14.96 5.04 -19.64
N LEU A 52 14.56 5.76 -18.58
CA LEU A 52 13.69 5.24 -17.52
C LEU A 52 12.78 6.37 -17.03
N ASN A 53 11.47 6.22 -17.24
CA ASN A 53 10.51 7.27 -16.90
C ASN A 53 10.09 7.25 -15.41
N LEU A 54 10.43 6.20 -14.65
CA LEU A 54 10.17 6.11 -13.21
C LEU A 54 11.19 6.98 -12.47
N ASP A 55 10.74 8.10 -11.92
CA ASP A 55 11.62 8.98 -11.13
C ASP A 55 11.97 8.30 -9.80
N ALA A 56 13.25 8.02 -9.60
CA ALA A 56 13.74 7.44 -8.35
C ALA A 56 13.38 8.32 -7.15
N ASN A 57 13.20 9.64 -7.33
CA ASN A 57 12.72 10.52 -6.28
C ASN A 57 11.27 10.22 -5.87
N ASP A 58 10.41 9.70 -6.74
CA ASP A 58 9.06 9.27 -6.34
C ASP A 58 9.15 8.13 -5.33
N LEU A 59 10.03 7.16 -5.58
CA LEU A 59 10.24 6.04 -4.67
C LEU A 59 10.78 6.51 -3.31
N VAL A 60 11.75 7.42 -3.32
CA VAL A 60 12.29 8.04 -2.10
C VAL A 60 11.21 8.79 -1.33
N ARG A 61 10.38 9.58 -2.02
CA ARG A 61 9.27 10.34 -1.42
C ARG A 61 8.23 9.40 -0.80
N ILE A 62 7.75 8.42 -1.55
CA ILE A 62 6.74 7.46 -1.08
C ILE A 62 7.27 6.76 0.18
N ARG A 63 8.50 6.24 0.12
CA ARG A 63 9.14 5.59 1.27
C ARG A 63 9.22 6.55 2.47
N ARG A 64 9.64 7.80 2.27
CA ARG A 64 9.73 8.80 3.34
C ARG A 64 8.37 9.09 4.00
N TYR A 65 7.29 9.19 3.22
CA TYR A 65 5.95 9.40 3.76
C TYR A 65 5.49 8.17 4.55
N LEU A 66 5.70 6.96 4.02
CA LEU A 66 5.30 5.72 4.69
C LEU A 66 6.15 5.41 5.93
N SER A 67 7.43 5.81 5.96
CA SER A 67 8.33 5.57 7.09
C SER A 67 8.36 6.73 8.10
N SER A 68 7.63 7.83 7.84
CA SER A 68 7.67 9.02 8.69
C SER A 68 7.20 8.70 10.11
N PRO A 69 7.94 9.07 11.17
CA PRO A 69 7.50 8.89 12.55
C PRO A 69 6.14 9.52 12.83
N ASP A 70 5.84 10.67 12.21
CA ASP A 70 4.58 11.40 12.38
C ASP A 70 3.38 10.70 11.72
N ASN A 71 3.63 9.81 10.76
CA ASN A 71 2.60 9.04 10.06
C ASN A 71 2.45 7.63 10.64
N ARG A 72 3.40 7.20 11.47
CA ARG A 72 3.57 5.80 11.90
C ARG A 72 2.36 5.27 12.65
N HIS A 73 1.82 6.03 13.60
CA HIS A 73 0.68 5.58 14.40
C HIS A 73 -0.58 5.43 13.56
N TYR A 74 -0.81 6.32 12.59
CA TYR A 74 -1.93 6.22 11.66
C TYR A 74 -1.79 5.00 10.73
N ILE A 75 -0.58 4.76 10.19
CA ILE A 75 -0.32 3.56 9.35
C ILE A 75 -0.52 2.29 10.17
N LYS A 76 -0.03 2.24 11.41
CA LYS A 76 -0.23 1.08 12.30
C LYS A 76 -1.70 0.86 12.64
N ALA A 77 -2.48 1.92 12.83
CA ALA A 77 -3.92 1.82 13.03
C ALA A 77 -4.61 1.22 11.80
N GLU A 78 -4.26 1.66 10.60
CA GLU A 78 -4.79 1.08 9.36
C GLU A 78 -4.33 -0.35 9.10
N LEU A 79 -3.09 -0.72 9.44
CA LEU A 79 -2.63 -2.11 9.38
C LEU A 79 -3.50 -3.01 10.27
N LYS A 80 -3.89 -2.53 11.46
CA LYS A 80 -4.79 -3.27 12.35
C LYS A 80 -6.20 -3.40 11.78
N LEU A 81 -6.77 -2.31 11.27
CA LEU A 81 -8.07 -2.33 10.58
C LEU A 81 -8.04 -3.27 9.37
N ALA A 82 -6.94 -3.26 8.61
CA ALA A 82 -6.74 -4.09 7.45
C ALA A 82 -6.63 -5.59 7.81
N ALA A 83 -5.95 -5.93 8.91
CA ALA A 83 -5.92 -7.30 9.42
C ALA A 83 -7.33 -7.83 9.76
N ASP A 84 -8.20 -6.99 10.35
CA ASP A 84 -9.59 -7.35 10.62
C ASP A 84 -10.41 -7.45 9.31
N PHE A 85 -10.19 -6.53 8.37
CA PHE A 85 -10.86 -6.48 7.07
C PHE A 85 -10.58 -7.72 6.20
N TYR A 86 -9.32 -8.21 6.21
CA TYR A 86 -8.86 -9.36 5.42
C TYR A 86 -9.05 -10.71 6.11
N ARG A 87 -9.52 -10.74 7.36
CA ARG A 87 -9.81 -12.00 8.07
C ARG A 87 -10.84 -12.84 7.29
N ALA A 88 -10.73 -14.16 7.41
CA ALA A 88 -11.69 -15.09 6.80
C ALA A 88 -13.14 -14.73 7.17
N GLY A 89 -13.99 -14.51 6.17
CA GLY A 89 -15.39 -14.08 6.33
C GLY A 89 -15.61 -12.57 6.43
N GLY A 90 -14.55 -11.75 6.40
CA GLY A 90 -14.64 -10.29 6.33
C GLY A 90 -14.94 -9.77 4.91
N PRO A 91 -15.26 -8.47 4.75
CA PRO A 91 -15.55 -7.86 3.45
C PRO A 91 -14.36 -7.96 2.48
N GLY A 92 -13.12 -7.97 3.00
CA GLY A 92 -11.89 -8.10 2.23
C GLY A 92 -11.51 -9.53 1.85
N ALA A 93 -12.23 -10.55 2.37
CA ALA A 93 -11.90 -11.95 2.11
C ALA A 93 -12.02 -12.31 0.62
N SER A 94 -12.91 -11.63 -0.12
CA SER A 94 -13.11 -11.81 -1.55
C SER A 94 -13.28 -10.46 -2.24
N LEU A 95 -12.20 -9.69 -2.32
CA LEU A 95 -12.19 -8.47 -3.12
C LEU A 95 -12.45 -8.79 -4.60
N PRO A 96 -13.31 -8.00 -5.28
CA PRO A 96 -13.48 -8.13 -6.73
C PRO A 96 -12.14 -7.83 -7.40
N ARG A 97 -11.64 -8.79 -8.18
CA ARG A 97 -10.39 -8.64 -8.91
C ARG A 97 -10.66 -7.89 -10.21
N ILE A 98 -10.07 -6.71 -10.36
CA ILE A 98 -10.31 -5.80 -11.48
C ILE A 98 -8.99 -5.57 -12.19
N GLU A 99 -8.89 -5.97 -13.45
CA GLU A 99 -7.72 -5.63 -14.25
C GLU A 99 -7.64 -4.13 -14.46
N VAL A 100 -6.48 -3.55 -14.16
CA VAL A 100 -6.26 -2.12 -14.44
C VAL A 100 -6.20 -1.96 -15.95
N PRO A 101 -7.07 -1.11 -16.55
CA PRO A 101 -7.08 -0.88 -17.99
C PRO A 101 -5.68 -0.53 -18.44
N SER A 102 -5.22 -1.28 -19.41
CA SER A 102 -3.99 -0.96 -20.06
C SER A 102 -4.19 0.29 -20.92
N PRO A 103 -3.17 1.15 -21.05
CA PRO A 103 -3.16 2.16 -22.09
C PRO A 103 -3.05 1.59 -23.53
N VAL A 104 -3.41 0.32 -23.79
CA VAL A 104 -3.12 -0.39 -25.06
C VAL A 104 -3.58 0.40 -26.29
N GLU A 105 -2.76 0.27 -27.35
CA GLU A 105 -2.99 0.59 -28.76
C GLU A 105 -2.56 1.99 -29.21
N LEU A 106 -1.74 2.66 -28.41
CA LEU A 106 -1.26 3.98 -28.77
C LEU A 106 0.04 3.75 -29.54
N GLU A 107 -0.08 3.72 -30.88
CA GLU A 107 1.08 3.79 -31.77
C GLU A 107 1.94 4.97 -31.32
N PRO A 108 3.21 4.73 -30.97
CA PRO A 108 4.05 5.82 -30.56
C PRO A 108 4.36 6.76 -31.74
N PRO A 109 4.54 8.06 -31.45
CA PRO A 109 4.42 8.69 -30.13
C PRO A 109 2.96 8.86 -29.68
N LEU A 110 2.72 8.67 -28.38
CA LEU A 110 1.48 9.04 -27.71
C LEU A 110 1.14 10.51 -28.04
N ASP A 111 0.06 10.76 -28.76
CA ASP A 111 -0.41 12.14 -28.93
C ASP A 111 -1.04 12.66 -27.62
N GLU A 112 -1.13 13.99 -27.49
CA GLU A 112 -1.68 14.62 -26.29
C GLU A 112 -3.15 14.23 -26.03
N ARG A 113 -3.92 13.90 -27.08
CA ARG A 113 -5.32 13.48 -26.95
C ARG A 113 -5.43 12.08 -26.37
N GLN A 114 -4.52 11.19 -26.73
CA GLN A 114 -4.41 9.83 -26.21
C GLN A 114 -3.98 9.84 -24.74
N ALA A 115 -3.00 10.67 -24.38
CA ALA A 115 -2.64 10.93 -22.99
C ALA A 115 -3.83 11.51 -22.19
N GLU A 116 -4.62 12.40 -22.80
CA GLU A 116 -5.82 12.97 -22.20
C GLU A 116 -6.96 11.94 -22.05
N ALA A 117 -7.14 11.03 -22.99
CA ALA A 117 -8.13 9.94 -22.89
C ALA A 117 -7.81 9.00 -21.72
N LEU A 118 -6.53 8.69 -21.48
CA LEU A 118 -6.10 7.96 -20.27
C LEU A 118 -6.44 8.75 -19.00
N ARG A 119 -6.23 10.07 -19.01
CA ARG A 119 -6.69 10.98 -17.95
C ARG A 119 -8.22 11.11 -17.89
N GLN A 120 -9.00 10.54 -18.78
CA GLN A 120 -10.46 10.57 -18.70
C GLN A 120 -11.06 9.20 -18.39
N THR A 121 -10.22 8.17 -18.24
CA THR A 121 -10.66 6.82 -17.86
C THR A 121 -11.41 6.88 -16.52
N PRO A 122 -12.68 6.45 -16.48
CA PRO A 122 -13.47 6.47 -15.25
C PRO A 122 -12.80 5.65 -14.16
N ILE A 123 -12.57 6.25 -13.00
CA ILE A 123 -12.14 5.52 -11.82
C ILE A 123 -13.33 4.65 -11.38
N PRO A 124 -13.15 3.33 -11.19
CA PRO A 124 -14.20 2.51 -10.61
C PRO A 124 -14.66 3.15 -9.30
N LYS A 125 -15.98 3.30 -9.10
CA LYS A 125 -16.50 3.78 -7.82
C LYS A 125 -16.06 2.79 -6.74
N ALA A 126 -15.08 3.19 -5.95
CA ALA A 126 -14.52 2.38 -4.88
C ALA A 126 -14.53 3.18 -3.59
N ASN A 127 -14.96 2.51 -2.52
CA ASN A 127 -14.64 2.97 -1.18
C ASN A 127 -13.16 2.64 -0.93
N PHE A 128 -12.42 3.64 -0.45
CA PHE A 128 -11.00 3.46 -0.13
C PHE A 128 -10.90 3.14 1.35
N GLU A 129 -10.70 1.85 1.65
CA GLU A 129 -10.86 1.34 3.01
C GLU A 129 -9.73 1.75 3.97
N PHE A 130 -8.57 2.13 3.41
CA PHE A 130 -7.40 2.60 4.15
C PHE A 130 -6.97 3.97 3.61
N PRO A 131 -7.77 5.02 3.86
CA PRO A 131 -7.61 6.32 3.23
C PRO A 131 -6.32 7.04 3.64
N PHE A 132 -5.76 6.80 4.83
CA PHE A 132 -4.52 7.43 5.29
C PHE A 132 -3.30 6.92 4.51
N THR A 133 -3.17 5.60 4.37
CA THR A 133 -2.10 4.96 3.60
C THR A 133 -2.21 5.36 2.13
N LEU A 134 -3.43 5.37 1.58
CA LEU A 134 -3.68 5.88 0.24
C LEU A 134 -3.29 7.35 0.11
N ASN A 135 -3.64 8.20 1.08
CA ASN A 135 -3.29 9.61 1.04
C ASN A 135 -1.77 9.84 1.13
N CYS A 136 -1.03 9.05 1.90
CA CYS A 136 0.43 9.07 1.91
C CYS A 136 0.99 8.80 0.51
N LEU A 137 0.47 7.77 -0.15
CA LEU A 137 0.86 7.39 -1.51
C LEU A 137 0.54 8.50 -2.53
N LEU A 138 -0.69 9.01 -2.53
CA LEU A 138 -1.12 10.07 -3.45
C LEU A 138 -0.37 11.38 -3.21
N THR A 139 -0.11 11.75 -1.95
CA THR A 139 0.61 12.99 -1.61
C THR A 139 2.07 12.91 -2.07
N ALA A 140 2.72 11.78 -1.83
CA ALA A 140 4.11 11.57 -2.25
C ALA A 140 4.28 11.70 -3.77
N MET A 141 3.35 11.13 -4.55
CA MET A 141 3.41 11.18 -6.01
C MET A 141 2.99 12.54 -6.60
N ASN A 142 2.08 13.28 -5.95
CA ASN A 142 1.64 14.60 -6.42
C ASN A 142 2.54 15.76 -5.98
N SER A 143 3.57 15.51 -5.16
CA SER A 143 4.46 16.54 -4.59
C SER A 143 5.52 17.08 -5.58
N THR A 144 5.48 16.65 -6.83
CA THR A 144 6.50 16.94 -7.85
C THR A 144 6.30 18.32 -8.46
N SER A 145 7.14 19.27 -8.05
CA SER A 145 7.41 20.51 -8.78
C SER A 145 8.83 20.46 -9.33
N TRP A 146 9.01 19.87 -10.51
CA TRP A 146 10.25 20.09 -11.25
C TRP A 146 10.11 21.41 -12.02
N GLY A 147 10.93 22.41 -11.71
CA GLY A 147 10.92 23.72 -12.39
C GLY A 147 9.66 24.58 -12.19
N GLY A 148 8.81 24.30 -11.20
CA GLY A 148 7.59 25.08 -10.94
C GLY A 148 6.41 24.80 -11.90
N GLN A 149 6.61 23.96 -12.93
CA GLN A 149 5.51 23.41 -13.71
C GLN A 149 5.06 22.08 -13.10
N ARG A 150 3.77 21.99 -12.79
CA ARG A 150 3.10 20.72 -12.45
C ARG A 150 3.00 19.88 -13.72
N ILE A 151 4.02 19.06 -14.00
CA ILE A 151 4.04 18.20 -15.20
C ILE A 151 3.34 16.86 -14.94
N CYS A 152 2.97 16.58 -13.70
CA CYS A 152 2.55 15.25 -13.31
C CYS A 152 1.05 15.12 -13.50
N GLY A 153 0.68 14.35 -14.54
CA GLY A 153 -0.72 14.00 -14.78
C GLY A 153 -1.35 13.34 -13.56
N ASN A 154 -2.66 13.53 -13.42
CA ASN A 154 -3.45 13.15 -12.25
C ASN A 154 -3.14 11.71 -11.80
N VAL A 155 -2.41 11.56 -10.68
CA VAL A 155 -2.27 10.31 -9.95
C VAL A 155 -3.66 9.90 -9.46
N ARG A 156 -4.08 8.67 -9.73
CA ARG A 156 -5.44 8.19 -9.44
C ARG A 156 -5.41 7.06 -8.45
N PRO A 157 -6.28 7.08 -7.44
CA PRO A 157 -6.48 5.91 -6.61
C PRO A 157 -7.18 4.80 -7.41
N TRP A 158 -6.89 3.56 -7.06
CA TRP A 158 -7.47 2.34 -7.63
C TRP A 158 -7.99 1.41 -6.52
N PRO A 159 -8.98 0.55 -6.80
CA PRO A 159 -9.48 -0.42 -5.84
C PRO A 159 -8.39 -1.38 -5.35
N LEU A 160 -8.52 -1.88 -4.12
CA LEU A 160 -7.57 -2.83 -3.53
C LEU A 160 -7.47 -4.15 -4.31
N GLY A 161 -8.52 -4.54 -5.03
CA GLY A 161 -8.53 -5.73 -5.90
C GLY A 161 -7.89 -5.53 -7.28
N SER A 162 -7.21 -4.42 -7.52
CA SER A 162 -6.61 -4.11 -8.81
C SER A 162 -5.50 -5.10 -9.21
N LEU A 163 -5.56 -5.59 -10.45
CA LEU A 163 -4.58 -6.51 -11.01
C LEU A 163 -3.64 -5.84 -12.00
N TYR A 164 -2.36 -6.19 -11.89
CA TYR A 164 -1.33 -5.80 -12.84
C TYR A 164 -1.25 -6.82 -13.98
N ASN A 165 -1.43 -6.39 -15.23
CA ASN A 165 -1.22 -7.29 -16.37
C ASN A 165 0.22 -7.16 -16.89
N PRO A 166 1.09 -8.17 -16.72
CA PRO A 166 2.47 -8.10 -17.20
C PRO A 166 2.60 -8.12 -18.74
N LEU A 167 1.57 -8.56 -19.46
CA LEU A 167 1.54 -8.50 -20.94
C LEU A 167 1.25 -7.08 -21.44
N ASN A 168 0.81 -6.20 -20.54
CA ASN A 168 0.70 -4.79 -20.83
C ASN A 168 2.07 -4.12 -20.67
N LEU A 169 2.87 -4.19 -21.73
CA LEU A 169 4.24 -3.67 -21.72
C LEU A 169 4.32 -2.14 -21.54
N GLY A 170 3.20 -1.41 -21.72
CA GLY A 170 3.10 0.01 -21.42
C GLY A 170 2.92 0.33 -19.93
N GLN A 171 2.77 -0.68 -19.08
CA GLN A 171 2.55 -0.53 -17.64
C GLN A 171 3.64 -1.21 -16.81
N GLY A 172 4.13 -0.47 -15.83
CA GLY A 172 4.99 -1.00 -14.76
C GLY A 172 4.20 -1.16 -13.47
N LEU A 173 4.77 -1.91 -12.54
CA LEU A 173 4.27 -2.11 -11.19
C LEU A 173 5.38 -1.77 -10.19
N VAL A 174 5.05 -0.98 -9.19
CA VAL A 174 5.89 -0.75 -8.01
C VAL A 174 5.11 -1.23 -6.79
N VAL A 175 5.73 -2.07 -5.98
CA VAL A 175 5.13 -2.58 -4.74
C VAL A 175 5.99 -2.12 -3.56
N PHE A 176 5.35 -1.58 -2.53
CA PHE A 176 5.96 -1.25 -1.24
C PHE A 176 5.41 -2.19 -0.18
N ASP A 177 6.28 -2.93 0.49
CA ASP A 177 5.90 -3.76 1.63
C ASP A 177 6.12 -2.99 2.94
N ILE A 178 5.02 -2.71 3.64
CA ILE A 178 4.98 -2.00 4.91
C ILE A 178 4.65 -2.91 6.09
N THR A 179 4.81 -4.23 5.92
CA THR A 179 4.65 -5.22 7.02
C THR A 179 5.47 -4.81 8.25
N ASP A 180 6.69 -4.34 8.03
CA ASP A 180 7.48 -3.64 9.03
C ASP A 180 7.61 -2.15 8.66
N CYS A 181 6.91 -1.28 9.39
CA CYS A 181 6.96 0.17 9.18
C CYS A 181 8.34 0.79 9.43
N ASP A 182 9.24 0.10 10.14
CA ASP A 182 10.63 0.52 10.35
C ASP A 182 11.51 0.13 9.16
N ASN A 183 11.17 -0.96 8.47
CA ASN A 183 11.97 -1.57 7.41
C ASN A 183 11.14 -1.77 6.13
N ILE A 184 10.69 -0.65 5.55
CA ILE A 184 9.91 -0.67 4.31
C ILE A 184 10.79 -1.17 3.15
N ALA A 185 10.35 -2.25 2.53
CA ALA A 185 10.92 -2.81 1.31
C ALA A 185 10.15 -2.32 0.08
N TYR A 186 10.79 -2.32 -1.10
CA TYR A 186 10.08 -2.04 -2.35
C TYR A 186 10.58 -2.93 -3.49
N GLY A 187 9.78 -3.09 -4.53
CA GLY A 187 10.15 -3.85 -5.72
C GLY A 187 9.49 -3.28 -6.96
N ILE A 188 10.20 -3.33 -8.09
CA ILE A 188 9.72 -2.81 -9.37
C ILE A 188 9.63 -3.96 -10.37
N HIS A 189 8.47 -4.11 -10.98
CA HIS A 189 8.26 -4.95 -12.15
C HIS A 189 8.01 -4.03 -13.34
N ALA A 190 8.98 -3.92 -14.22
CA ALA A 190 8.89 -3.11 -15.42
C ALA A 190 9.67 -3.78 -16.54
N PHE A 191 9.16 -3.59 -17.75
CA PHE A 191 9.75 -4.10 -18.98
C PHE A 191 9.96 -2.93 -19.93
N THR A 192 11.02 -3.00 -20.72
CA THR A 192 11.27 -2.06 -21.81
C THR A 192 10.91 -2.76 -23.12
N PRO A 193 9.65 -2.70 -23.61
CA PRO A 193 9.29 -3.23 -24.90
C PRO A 193 10.19 -2.72 -26.02
N GLU A 194 10.59 -3.63 -26.89
CA GLU A 194 11.29 -3.34 -28.14
C GLU A 194 10.28 -3.26 -29.27
N TRP A 195 10.32 -2.15 -30.00
CA TRP A 195 9.47 -1.90 -31.15
C TRP A 195 10.29 -2.09 -32.41
N TYR A 196 9.79 -2.94 -33.31
CA TYR A 196 10.42 -3.20 -34.59
C TYR A 196 9.53 -2.70 -35.74
N GLY A 197 10.14 -2.35 -36.86
CA GLY A 197 9.42 -1.85 -38.02
C GLY A 197 10.27 -1.87 -39.27
N TRP A 198 9.61 -1.79 -40.43
CA TRP A 198 10.27 -1.67 -41.72
C TRP A 198 10.64 -0.21 -41.97
N VAL A 199 11.93 0.03 -42.12
CA VAL A 199 12.52 1.38 -42.28
C VAL A 199 13.53 1.35 -43.41
N TYR A 200 13.75 2.50 -44.05
CA TYR A 200 14.64 2.59 -45.21
C TYR A 200 16.12 2.46 -44.78
N GLU A 201 16.88 1.72 -45.58
CA GLU A 201 18.26 1.30 -45.30
C GLU A 201 19.26 2.47 -45.24
N ASP A 202 18.91 3.60 -45.85
CA ASP A 202 19.74 4.80 -46.04
C ASP A 202 19.87 5.70 -44.80
N SER A 203 19.24 5.38 -43.67
CA SER A 203 19.53 6.09 -42.42
C SER A 203 20.70 5.45 -41.65
N GLU A 204 21.86 6.12 -41.68
CA GLU A 204 23.07 5.74 -40.95
C GLU A 204 22.87 5.74 -39.42
N PHE A 205 21.86 6.45 -38.92
CA PHE A 205 21.64 6.71 -37.49
C PHE A 205 20.44 5.97 -36.89
N GLY A 206 19.82 5.05 -37.64
CA GLY A 206 18.55 4.42 -37.22
C GLY A 206 17.34 5.32 -37.53
N TRP A 207 16.14 4.86 -37.17
CA TRP A 207 14.92 5.62 -37.43
C TRP A 207 14.78 6.76 -36.41
N ASP A 208 14.66 7.99 -36.89
CA ASP A 208 14.39 9.17 -36.09
C ASP A 208 12.88 9.48 -36.07
N PRO A 209 12.17 9.36 -34.92
CA PRO A 209 10.75 9.68 -34.84
C PRO A 209 10.39 11.13 -35.20
N VAL A 210 11.36 12.05 -35.19
CA VAL A 210 11.16 13.48 -35.46
C VAL A 210 11.39 13.79 -36.94
N GLU A 211 12.43 13.24 -37.55
CA GLU A 211 12.86 13.57 -38.91
C GLU A 211 12.42 12.52 -39.96
N ASP A 212 12.31 11.25 -39.58
CA ASP A 212 12.01 10.16 -40.52
C ASP A 212 10.50 9.92 -40.69
N THR A 213 10.16 9.34 -41.84
CA THR A 213 8.79 8.88 -42.08
C THR A 213 8.48 7.70 -41.15
N PRO A 214 7.29 7.61 -40.53
CA PRO A 214 6.93 6.49 -39.67
C PRO A 214 7.17 5.13 -40.32
N PRO A 215 7.61 4.11 -39.56
CA PRO A 215 7.89 2.79 -40.09
C PRO A 215 6.61 2.22 -40.72
N ARG A 216 6.75 1.47 -41.81
CA ARG A 216 5.60 0.74 -42.35
C ARG A 216 5.35 -0.50 -41.50
N ASN A 217 4.10 -0.70 -41.10
CA ASN A 217 3.66 -1.83 -40.27
C ASN A 217 4.53 -2.00 -39.01
N PRO A 218 4.59 -0.99 -38.11
CA PRO A 218 5.30 -1.16 -36.85
C PRO A 218 4.69 -2.36 -36.13
N THR A 219 5.53 -3.32 -35.75
CA THR A 219 5.08 -4.40 -34.88
C THR A 219 4.77 -3.83 -33.50
N ARG A 220 3.67 -4.29 -32.91
CA ARG A 220 3.33 -4.06 -31.51
C ARG A 220 4.55 -4.33 -30.64
N GLY A 221 4.80 -3.49 -29.63
CA GLY A 221 5.91 -3.67 -28.70
C GLY A 221 6.05 -5.14 -28.27
N MET A 222 7.22 -5.72 -28.54
CA MET A 222 7.54 -7.11 -28.21
C MET A 222 8.50 -7.12 -27.04
N LEU A 223 8.46 -8.20 -26.25
CA LEU A 223 9.54 -8.45 -25.32
C LEU A 223 10.80 -8.83 -26.12
N PRO A 224 11.99 -8.34 -25.72
CA PRO A 224 13.25 -8.78 -26.31
C PRO A 224 13.36 -10.30 -26.36
N PRO A 225 13.88 -10.89 -27.45
CA PRO A 225 14.09 -12.33 -27.54
C PRO A 225 14.88 -12.88 -26.34
N GLY A 226 14.33 -13.91 -25.68
CA GLY A 226 14.94 -14.52 -24.48
C GLY A 226 14.62 -13.82 -23.16
N LEU A 227 13.87 -12.71 -23.16
CA LEU A 227 13.38 -12.09 -21.94
C LEU A 227 12.12 -12.83 -21.45
N SER A 228 12.25 -13.55 -20.34
CA SER A 228 11.12 -14.11 -19.61
C SER A 228 10.43 -13.03 -18.77
N ILE A 229 9.11 -13.09 -18.67
CA ILE A 229 8.33 -12.31 -17.70
C ILE A 229 8.56 -12.96 -16.33
N ASP A 230 9.75 -12.76 -15.79
CA ASP A 230 10.06 -13.27 -14.48
C ASP A 230 9.33 -12.44 -13.43
N HIS A 231 8.71 -13.11 -12.47
CA HIS A 231 8.02 -12.51 -11.34
C HIS A 231 8.99 -11.91 -10.31
N VAL A 232 10.25 -11.71 -10.67
CA VAL A 232 11.30 -11.25 -9.75
C VAL A 232 11.30 -9.72 -9.71
N PRO A 233 10.98 -9.10 -8.56
CA PRO A 233 11.05 -7.65 -8.41
C PRO A 233 12.50 -7.17 -8.52
N LEU A 234 12.70 -6.02 -9.15
CA LEU A 234 14.00 -5.36 -9.24
C LEU A 234 14.06 -4.17 -8.27
N SER A 235 15.25 -3.90 -7.74
CA SER A 235 15.57 -2.60 -7.13
C SER A 235 15.63 -1.50 -8.21
N ALA A 236 15.54 -0.24 -7.79
CA ALA A 236 15.68 0.89 -8.72
C ALA A 236 17.05 0.88 -9.43
N ARG A 237 18.11 0.44 -8.74
CA ARG A 237 19.46 0.35 -9.31
C ARG A 237 19.56 -0.77 -10.35
N GLU A 238 19.05 -1.95 -10.04
CA GLU A 238 19.02 -3.07 -11.00
C GLU A 238 18.18 -2.72 -12.23
N LEU A 239 17.07 -2.01 -12.06
CA LEU A 239 16.26 -1.54 -13.16
C LEU A 239 17.06 -0.59 -14.07
N VAL A 240 17.76 0.39 -13.49
CA VAL A 240 18.64 1.32 -14.21
C VAL A 240 19.77 0.59 -14.92
N ASP A 241 20.44 -0.32 -14.23
CA ASP A 241 21.55 -1.09 -14.82
C ASP A 241 21.05 -2.03 -15.94
N LYS A 242 19.82 -2.54 -15.85
CA LYS A 242 19.22 -3.42 -16.86
C LYS A 242 18.74 -2.67 -18.11
N PHE A 243 18.20 -1.46 -17.96
CA PHE A 243 17.46 -0.80 -19.06
C PHE A 243 17.97 0.59 -19.46
N SER A 244 18.84 1.24 -18.67
CA SER A 244 19.27 2.62 -18.94
C SER A 244 20.75 2.77 -19.27
N SER A 245 21.02 3.51 -20.34
CA SER A 245 22.38 3.94 -20.75
C SER A 245 22.80 5.28 -20.11
N SER A 246 21.87 6.05 -19.53
CA SER A 246 22.12 7.37 -18.93
C SER A 246 21.93 7.32 -17.41
N ARG A 247 23.02 7.51 -16.65
CA ARG A 247 23.07 7.36 -15.17
C ARG A 247 22.95 8.67 -14.39
N GLU A 248 22.98 9.83 -15.05
CA GLU A 248 23.36 11.08 -14.37
C GLU A 248 22.21 11.79 -13.64
N SER A 249 20.95 11.69 -14.11
CA SER A 249 19.85 12.50 -13.57
C SER A 249 19.26 12.03 -12.24
N ASN A 250 19.57 10.82 -11.78
CA ASN A 250 18.96 10.19 -10.59
C ASN A 250 19.97 9.74 -9.51
N ALA A 251 21.23 10.16 -9.60
CA ALA A 251 22.31 9.65 -8.75
C ALA A 251 22.02 9.75 -7.25
N ASP A 252 21.53 10.90 -6.78
CA ASP A 252 21.23 11.13 -5.35
C ASP A 252 20.05 10.31 -4.84
N ALA A 253 19.01 10.16 -5.66
CA ALA A 253 17.85 9.34 -5.31
C ALA A 253 18.21 7.85 -5.30
N LEU A 254 18.97 7.38 -6.29
CA LEU A 254 19.49 6.01 -6.33
C LEU A 254 20.44 5.73 -5.16
N ALA A 255 21.23 6.71 -4.73
CA ALA A 255 22.06 6.58 -3.54
C ALA A 255 21.22 6.42 -2.26
N GLN A 256 20.10 7.13 -2.13
CA GLN A 256 19.17 6.99 -1.00
C GLN A 256 18.40 5.67 -0.99
N LEU A 257 18.13 5.11 -2.18
CA LEU A 257 17.49 3.79 -2.33
C LEU A 257 18.48 2.63 -2.23
N ASN A 258 19.78 2.91 -2.24
CA ASN A 258 20.81 1.89 -2.13
C ASN A 258 20.78 1.23 -0.74
N GLY A 259 20.76 -0.09 -0.71
CA GLY A 259 20.65 -0.87 0.54
C GLY A 259 19.24 -0.96 1.13
N VAL A 260 18.24 -0.36 0.50
CA VAL A 260 16.83 -0.62 0.83
C VAL A 260 16.49 -2.04 0.34
N PRO A 261 15.86 -2.89 1.18
CA PRO A 261 15.56 -4.26 0.80
C PRO A 261 14.57 -4.31 -0.37
N VAL A 262 14.80 -5.27 -1.28
CA VAL A 262 13.82 -5.64 -2.30
C VAL A 262 12.77 -6.55 -1.68
N ILE A 263 11.49 -6.35 -2.04
CA ILE A 263 10.40 -7.20 -1.54
C ILE A 263 10.59 -8.67 -1.92
N ASP A 264 9.97 -9.56 -1.14
CA ASP A 264 9.78 -10.95 -1.55
C ASP A 264 8.79 -11.02 -2.73
N VAL A 265 8.97 -12.01 -3.61
CA VAL A 265 8.06 -12.26 -4.75
C VAL A 265 6.61 -12.39 -4.28
N SER A 266 6.39 -13.02 -3.13
CA SER A 266 5.06 -13.23 -2.54
C SER A 266 4.31 -11.93 -2.26
N ALA A 267 5.02 -10.81 -2.09
CA ALA A 267 4.41 -9.50 -1.87
C ALA A 267 3.57 -9.02 -3.06
N SER A 268 3.84 -9.56 -4.25
CA SER A 268 3.13 -9.22 -5.49
C SER A 268 2.00 -10.19 -5.84
N ASP A 269 1.91 -11.36 -5.19
CA ASP A 269 1.00 -12.47 -5.58
C ASP A 269 -0.48 -12.08 -5.65
N PHE A 270 -0.93 -11.20 -4.76
CA PHE A 270 -2.33 -10.76 -4.76
C PHE A 270 -2.66 -9.85 -5.95
N ILE A 271 -1.68 -9.03 -6.36
CA ILE A 271 -1.80 -8.05 -7.45
C ILE A 271 -1.57 -8.75 -8.80
N TRP A 272 -0.77 -9.81 -8.81
CA TRP A 272 -0.47 -10.57 -10.01
C TRP A 272 -1.67 -11.43 -10.46
N PRO A 273 -1.99 -11.51 -11.77
CA PRO A 273 -3.08 -12.32 -12.29
C PRO A 273 -2.83 -13.80 -12.03
N ARG A 274 -3.86 -14.51 -11.56
CA ARG A 274 -3.79 -15.97 -11.42
C ARG A 274 -3.91 -16.61 -12.80
N ALA A 275 -3.20 -17.73 -13.00
CA ALA A 275 -3.25 -18.52 -14.23
C ALA A 275 -4.68 -18.94 -14.63
N GLU A 276 -5.59 -19.07 -13.65
CA GLU A 276 -7.00 -19.45 -13.86
C GLU A 276 -7.87 -18.32 -14.44
N THR A 277 -7.49 -17.06 -14.22
CA THR A 277 -8.31 -15.89 -14.63
C THR A 277 -8.07 -15.49 -16.08
N THR A 278 -6.95 -15.90 -16.66
CA THR A 278 -6.65 -15.69 -18.07
C THR A 278 -7.04 -16.97 -18.83
N GLY A 279 -8.19 -16.98 -19.49
CA GLY A 279 -8.64 -18.07 -20.38
C GLY A 279 -7.68 -18.38 -21.55
N ASN A 280 -6.52 -17.75 -21.60
CA ASN A 280 -5.41 -17.97 -22.52
C ASN A 280 -4.28 -18.72 -21.81
N SER A 281 -4.56 -19.92 -21.30
CA SER A 281 -3.61 -20.77 -20.59
C SER A 281 -2.41 -21.21 -21.45
N SER A 282 -2.41 -20.99 -22.77
CA SER A 282 -1.33 -21.46 -23.65
C SER A 282 -0.13 -20.53 -23.80
N ILE A 283 -0.13 -19.30 -23.24
CA ILE A 283 0.98 -18.35 -23.45
C ILE A 283 1.99 -18.40 -22.28
N TYR A 284 1.57 -18.84 -21.10
CA TYR A 284 2.42 -18.88 -19.90
C TYR A 284 3.04 -20.24 -19.60
N GLN A 285 2.79 -21.27 -20.42
CA GLN A 285 3.01 -22.68 -20.03
C GLN A 285 4.33 -23.30 -20.49
N ASP A 286 5.24 -22.56 -21.13
CA ASP A 286 6.48 -23.14 -21.70
C ASP A 286 7.73 -23.02 -20.80
N CYS A 287 7.63 -22.44 -19.60
CA CYS A 287 8.79 -22.26 -18.72
C CYS A 287 8.60 -22.86 -17.33
N SER A 288 8.52 -24.19 -17.22
CA SER A 288 8.89 -24.91 -15.99
C SER A 288 9.28 -26.37 -16.30
N PRO A 289 10.45 -26.85 -15.81
CA PRO A 289 10.85 -28.23 -16.00
C PRO A 289 9.98 -29.15 -15.15
N SER A 290 9.32 -30.10 -15.81
CA SER A 290 8.44 -31.09 -15.22
C SER A 290 9.23 -32.02 -14.29
N SER A 291 9.14 -31.80 -12.98
CA SER A 291 9.58 -32.78 -11.98
C SER A 291 8.46 -33.80 -11.79
N THR A 292 8.71 -35.02 -12.27
CA THR A 292 7.86 -36.19 -12.09
C THR A 292 7.95 -36.66 -10.64
N ALA A 293 6.84 -36.62 -9.91
CA ALA A 293 6.69 -37.33 -8.65
C ALA A 293 5.97 -38.67 -8.89
N PRO A 294 6.42 -39.79 -8.31
CA PRO A 294 5.65 -41.02 -8.31
C PRO A 294 4.62 -41.02 -7.17
N THR A 295 3.45 -41.51 -7.52
CA THR A 295 2.29 -41.81 -6.69
C THR A 295 2.61 -42.85 -5.61
N SER A 296 2.17 -42.61 -4.37
CA SER A 296 1.84 -43.69 -3.43
C SER A 296 0.77 -43.24 -2.47
N GLU A 297 -0.39 -43.90 -2.56
CA GLU A 297 -1.44 -43.94 -1.54
C GLU A 297 -0.91 -44.62 -0.25
N ALA A 298 -1.33 -44.14 0.92
CA ALA A 298 -2.01 -44.96 1.94
C ALA A 298 -2.18 -44.23 3.31
N ALA A 299 -3.45 -44.23 3.74
CA ALA A 299 -3.97 -44.35 5.11
C ALA A 299 -3.96 -43.15 6.10
N PRO A 300 -5.05 -42.98 6.89
CA PRO A 300 -5.30 -41.80 7.71
C PRO A 300 -4.76 -41.97 9.13
N ALA A 301 -3.87 -41.08 9.56
CA ALA A 301 -3.42 -40.97 10.94
C ALA A 301 -4.12 -39.79 11.61
N GLN A 302 -5.10 -40.09 12.45
CA GLN A 302 -5.64 -39.18 13.45
C GLN A 302 -4.52 -38.79 14.43
N SER A 303 -4.38 -37.49 14.72
CA SER A 303 -3.50 -36.94 15.75
C SER A 303 -3.87 -35.47 16.00
N PRO A 304 -3.59 -34.91 17.19
CA PRO A 304 -4.63 -34.64 18.18
C PRO A 304 -4.98 -33.16 18.25
N GLN A 305 -6.19 -32.87 18.74
CA GLN A 305 -6.54 -31.55 19.26
C GLN A 305 -5.64 -31.22 20.46
N ILE A 306 -4.50 -30.59 20.21
CA ILE A 306 -3.76 -29.85 21.23
C ILE A 306 -4.36 -28.45 21.26
N GLN A 307 -5.47 -28.32 21.98
CA GLN A 307 -5.86 -27.03 22.54
C GLN A 307 -4.71 -26.59 23.43
N GLY A 308 -3.91 -25.64 22.94
CA GLY A 308 -2.91 -24.92 23.72
C GLY A 308 -3.58 -24.07 24.79
N ARG A 309 -4.06 -24.70 25.88
CA ARG A 309 -4.25 -24.03 27.15
C ARG A 309 -2.86 -23.70 27.69
N ARG A 310 -2.26 -22.62 27.17
CA ARG A 310 -1.19 -21.90 27.89
C ARG A 310 -1.76 -21.61 29.28
N ALA A 311 -1.05 -22.04 30.32
CA ALA A 311 -1.33 -21.64 31.69
C ALA A 311 -1.34 -20.11 31.74
N ARG A 312 -2.53 -19.50 31.73
CA ARG A 312 -2.68 -18.04 31.77
C ARG A 312 -2.08 -17.59 33.09
N ASN A 313 -1.09 -16.70 33.03
CA ASN A 313 -0.45 -16.09 34.19
C ASN A 313 -1.54 -15.54 35.13
N LEU A 314 -1.39 -15.77 36.45
CA LEU A 314 -2.35 -15.32 37.46
C LEU A 314 -2.61 -13.81 37.38
N LYS A 315 -1.62 -13.02 36.96
CA LYS A 315 -1.76 -11.57 36.74
C LYS A 315 -2.71 -11.25 35.59
N ASP A 316 -2.64 -12.00 34.49
CA ASP A 316 -3.50 -11.78 33.33
C ASP A 316 -4.94 -12.25 33.62
N GLN A 317 -5.09 -13.29 34.45
CA GLN A 317 -6.41 -13.70 34.95
C GLN A 317 -7.02 -12.63 35.86
N ALA A 318 -6.23 -12.01 36.74
CA ALA A 318 -6.70 -10.93 37.61
C ALA A 318 -7.15 -9.70 36.79
N ILE A 319 -6.41 -9.32 35.75
CA ILE A 319 -6.80 -8.22 34.85
C ILE A 319 -8.05 -8.58 34.04
N ALA A 320 -8.16 -9.80 33.53
CA ALA A 320 -9.36 -10.24 32.83
C ALA A 320 -10.61 -10.27 33.76
N SER A 321 -10.44 -10.74 35.00
CA SER A 321 -11.51 -10.68 36.01
C SER A 321 -11.87 -9.24 36.38
N LEU A 322 -10.89 -8.33 36.43
CA LEU A 322 -11.12 -6.91 36.66
C LEU A 322 -11.95 -6.30 35.52
N LEU A 323 -11.60 -6.56 34.25
CA LEU A 323 -12.36 -6.11 33.08
C LEU A 323 -13.80 -6.63 33.12
N HIS A 324 -13.99 -7.90 33.47
CA HIS A 324 -15.32 -8.48 33.62
C HIS A 324 -16.14 -7.78 34.71
N HIS A 325 -15.56 -7.49 35.88
CA HIS A 325 -16.28 -6.78 36.95
C HIS A 325 -16.57 -5.33 36.60
N VAL A 326 -15.62 -4.64 35.96
CA VAL A 326 -15.79 -3.25 35.56
C VAL A 326 -16.84 -3.10 34.45
N SER A 327 -16.98 -4.09 33.57
CA SER A 327 -18.07 -4.11 32.58
C SER A 327 -19.47 -4.18 33.19
N ALA A 328 -19.59 -4.66 34.43
CA ALA A 328 -20.85 -4.77 35.17
C ALA A 328 -21.16 -3.54 36.05
N ILE A 329 -20.27 -2.55 36.10
CA ILE A 329 -20.38 -1.36 36.94
C ILE A 329 -20.47 -0.12 36.04
N ASP A 330 -21.38 0.80 36.37
CA ASP A 330 -21.57 2.01 35.57
C ASP A 330 -20.40 3.00 35.68
N ARG A 331 -19.87 3.18 36.90
CA ARG A 331 -18.74 4.08 37.22
C ARG A 331 -17.95 3.53 38.40
N PHE A 332 -16.64 3.70 38.38
CA PHE A 332 -15.77 3.42 39.53
C PHE A 332 -14.95 4.64 39.91
N SER A 333 -14.51 4.71 41.16
CA SER A 333 -13.53 5.72 41.57
C SER A 333 -12.15 5.29 41.07
N THR A 334 -11.45 6.20 40.39
CA THR A 334 -10.09 5.99 39.88
C THR A 334 -9.10 5.68 41.01
N ASP A 335 -9.37 6.17 42.22
CA ASP A 335 -8.57 5.92 43.44
C ASP A 335 -8.58 4.44 43.84
N THR A 336 -9.64 3.70 43.48
CA THR A 336 -9.76 2.25 43.72
C THR A 336 -8.65 1.46 43.02
N PHE A 337 -8.04 2.05 41.99
CA PHE A 337 -7.00 1.44 41.19
C PHE A 337 -5.59 1.84 41.63
N ASP A 338 -5.42 2.72 42.62
CA ASP A 338 -4.08 3.17 43.03
C ASP A 338 -3.21 2.04 43.56
N VAL A 339 -3.81 1.09 44.27
CA VAL A 339 -3.12 -0.13 44.73
C VAL A 339 -2.80 -1.06 43.55
N ILE A 340 -3.68 -1.16 42.56
CA ILE A 340 -3.50 -2.04 41.39
C ILE A 340 -2.49 -1.44 40.41
N ARG A 341 -2.41 -0.12 40.30
CA ARG A 341 -1.42 0.62 39.51
C ARG A 341 0.02 0.39 39.98
N GLN A 342 0.21 -0.02 41.24
CA GLN A 342 1.53 -0.38 41.77
C GLN A 342 2.04 -1.71 41.22
N ILE A 343 1.21 -2.50 40.54
CA ILE A 343 1.64 -3.75 39.91
C ILE A 343 2.56 -3.42 38.72
N PRO A 344 3.76 -4.02 38.64
CA PRO A 344 4.66 -3.82 37.50
C PRO A 344 3.99 -4.18 36.18
N ASP A 345 4.18 -3.32 35.17
CA ASP A 345 3.63 -3.45 33.82
C ASP A 345 2.10 -3.49 33.75
N PHE A 346 1.39 -3.07 34.81
CA PHE A 346 -0.07 -3.13 34.86
C PHE A 346 -0.72 -2.43 33.67
N GLN A 347 -0.26 -1.22 33.36
CA GLN A 347 -0.78 -0.42 32.26
C GLN A 347 -0.62 -1.14 30.92
N GLN A 348 0.58 -1.63 30.61
CA GLN A 348 0.85 -2.35 29.36
C GLN A 348 -0.02 -3.60 29.24
N ARG A 349 -0.15 -4.36 30.34
CA ARG A 349 -0.99 -5.58 30.36
C ARG A 349 -2.47 -5.26 30.21
N LEU A 350 -2.95 -4.19 30.84
CA LEU A 350 -4.34 -3.73 30.68
C LEU A 350 -4.59 -3.35 29.22
N LEU A 351 -3.68 -2.59 28.61
CA LEU A 351 -3.75 -2.19 27.22
C LEU A 351 -3.74 -3.40 26.27
N ASP A 352 -2.90 -4.39 26.52
CA ASP A 352 -2.85 -5.64 25.74
C ASP A 352 -4.17 -6.43 25.87
N GLN A 353 -4.75 -6.50 27.08
CA GLN A 353 -6.03 -7.19 27.31
C GLN A 353 -7.21 -6.48 26.65
N LEU A 354 -7.24 -5.14 26.69
CA LEU A 354 -8.25 -4.33 26.00
C LEU A 354 -8.14 -4.50 24.48
N LYS A 355 -6.92 -4.48 23.93
CA LYS A 355 -6.68 -4.73 22.51
C LYS A 355 -7.08 -6.14 22.07
N ALA A 356 -6.90 -7.13 22.93
CA ALA A 356 -7.30 -8.52 22.66
C ALA A 356 -8.82 -8.73 22.75
N ASN A 357 -9.53 -7.91 23.53
CA ASN A 357 -10.98 -8.05 23.76
C ASN A 357 -11.73 -6.71 23.57
N PRO A 358 -11.70 -6.11 22.37
CA PRO A 358 -12.26 -4.77 22.15
C PRO A 358 -13.76 -4.68 22.44
N SER A 359 -14.51 -5.78 22.30
CA SER A 359 -15.94 -5.86 22.60
C SER A 359 -16.26 -5.74 24.10
N GLN A 360 -15.28 -5.86 24.99
CA GLN A 360 -15.46 -5.65 26.43
C GLN A 360 -15.42 -4.17 26.82
N VAL A 361 -14.90 -3.32 25.93
CA VAL A 361 -15.00 -1.86 26.07
C VAL A 361 -16.37 -1.45 25.58
N GLY A 362 -17.30 -1.33 26.52
CA GLY A 362 -18.70 -1.02 26.25
C GLY A 362 -19.00 0.47 26.20
N THR A 363 -20.29 0.78 26.23
CA THR A 363 -20.82 2.14 26.21
C THR A 363 -20.83 2.81 27.59
N SER A 364 -20.36 2.15 28.64
CA SER A 364 -20.42 2.63 30.02
C SER A 364 -19.36 3.70 30.32
N ALA A 365 -19.61 4.51 31.35
CA ALA A 365 -18.63 5.49 31.85
C ALA A 365 -17.42 4.78 32.48
N ALA A 366 -17.60 3.59 33.05
CA ALA A 366 -16.50 2.74 33.49
C ALA A 366 -15.56 2.34 32.34
N SER A 367 -16.10 2.08 31.14
CA SER A 367 -15.27 1.77 29.96
C SER A 367 -14.41 2.95 29.54
N ALA A 368 -14.95 4.18 29.63
CA ALA A 368 -14.20 5.41 29.41
C ALA A 368 -13.05 5.57 30.42
N GLN A 369 -13.34 5.34 31.71
CA GLN A 369 -12.33 5.41 32.78
C GLN A 369 -11.23 4.35 32.60
N LEU A 370 -11.57 3.14 32.14
CA LEU A 370 -10.59 2.10 31.82
C LEU A 370 -9.65 2.51 30.68
N LEU A 371 -10.19 3.15 29.63
CA LEU A 371 -9.38 3.65 28.52
C LEU A 371 -8.44 4.76 28.99
N SER A 372 -8.94 5.72 29.78
CA SER A 372 -8.09 6.76 30.38
C SER A 372 -6.96 6.16 31.21
N LEU A 373 -7.25 5.11 31.97
CA LEU A 373 -6.27 4.42 32.79
C LEU A 373 -5.25 3.62 31.96
N ALA A 374 -5.70 2.90 30.93
CA ALA A 374 -4.83 2.10 30.07
C ALA A 374 -3.89 2.96 29.20
N TYR A 375 -4.34 4.15 28.79
CA TYR A 375 -3.58 5.07 27.96
C TYR A 375 -3.00 6.26 28.76
N ALA A 376 -2.95 6.19 30.09
CA ALA A 376 -2.41 7.25 30.93
C ALA A 376 -0.95 7.58 30.55
N GLY A 377 -0.66 8.84 30.24
CA GLY A 377 0.68 9.28 29.82
C GLY A 377 1.10 8.85 28.41
N GLU A 378 0.28 8.10 27.68
CA GLU A 378 0.53 7.77 26.28
C GLU A 378 0.42 9.02 25.39
N LYS A 379 1.24 9.05 24.34
CA LYS A 379 1.21 10.13 23.34
C LYS A 379 0.17 9.87 22.26
N ASP A 380 -0.14 8.61 21.98
CA ASP A 380 -0.99 8.21 20.87
C ASP A 380 -2.12 7.28 21.35
N LEU A 381 -3.35 7.74 21.19
CA LEU A 381 -4.56 7.04 21.62
C LEU A 381 -5.15 6.25 20.45
N ASP A 382 -4.72 4.99 20.28
CA ASP A 382 -5.29 4.08 19.28
C ASP A 382 -6.60 3.47 19.79
N TRP A 383 -7.72 4.15 19.52
CA TRP A 383 -9.07 3.73 19.91
C TRP A 383 -9.94 3.28 18.73
N ALA A 384 -9.35 3.08 17.56
CA ALA A 384 -10.07 2.78 16.32
C ALA A 384 -10.88 1.47 16.40
N CYS A 385 -10.44 0.52 17.24
CA CYS A 385 -11.08 -0.78 17.41
C CYS A 385 -12.19 -0.83 18.46
N TYR A 386 -12.43 0.24 19.23
CA TYR A 386 -13.39 0.22 20.34
C TYR A 386 -14.72 0.89 19.95
N HIS A 387 -15.83 0.33 20.41
CA HIS A 387 -17.16 0.90 20.19
C HIS A 387 -17.52 1.90 21.29
N ILE A 388 -16.92 3.10 21.23
CA ILE A 388 -17.06 4.12 22.27
C ILE A 388 -18.10 5.16 21.85
N PRO A 389 -19.19 5.36 22.63
CA PRO A 389 -20.16 6.41 22.34
C PRO A 389 -19.58 7.80 22.67
N LEU A 390 -20.10 8.84 22.03
CA LEU A 390 -19.59 10.21 22.17
C LEU A 390 -19.54 10.70 23.63
N ALA A 391 -20.51 10.32 24.47
CA ALA A 391 -20.54 10.68 25.88
C ALA A 391 -19.41 10.04 26.70
N SER A 392 -19.02 8.81 26.35
CA SER A 392 -17.90 8.10 26.98
C SER A 392 -16.56 8.63 26.47
N LEU A 393 -16.49 9.03 25.20
CA LEU A 393 -15.33 9.72 24.63
C LEU A 393 -15.05 11.04 25.35
N ASP A 394 -16.08 11.86 25.55
CA ASP A 394 -15.99 13.14 26.28
C ASP A 394 -15.50 12.91 27.73
N LEU A 395 -16.08 11.93 28.41
CA LEU A 395 -15.69 11.57 29.77
C LEU A 395 -14.23 11.08 29.86
N ALA A 396 -13.78 10.26 28.90
CA ALA A 396 -12.42 9.73 28.88
C ALA A 396 -11.39 10.86 28.63
N LEU A 397 -11.65 11.72 27.65
CA LEU A 397 -10.76 12.81 27.24
C LEU A 397 -10.72 13.97 28.24
N ALA A 398 -11.72 14.08 29.11
CA ALA A 398 -11.70 15.00 30.26
C ALA A 398 -10.70 14.58 31.34
N ASP A 399 -10.21 13.32 31.33
CA ASP A 399 -9.29 12.82 32.34
C ASP A 399 -7.88 13.42 32.16
N SER A 400 -7.36 14.03 33.23
CA SER A 400 -6.05 14.66 33.25
C SER A 400 -4.88 13.70 33.01
N SER A 401 -5.08 12.39 33.16
CA SER A 401 -4.08 11.37 32.85
C SER A 401 -3.74 11.28 31.36
N LEU A 402 -4.64 11.76 30.49
CA LEU A 402 -4.45 11.77 29.03
C LEU A 402 -3.82 13.07 28.50
N LYS A 403 -3.38 13.99 29.37
CA LYS A 403 -2.77 15.28 28.99
C LYS A 403 -1.53 15.18 28.10
N SER A 404 -0.88 14.03 28.05
CA SER A 404 0.30 13.78 27.22
C SER A 404 -0.04 13.39 25.78
N CYS A 405 -1.33 13.21 25.47
CA CYS A 405 -1.84 12.85 24.16
C CYS A 405 -1.53 13.92 23.10
N ARG A 406 -1.10 13.45 21.93
CA ARG A 406 -0.82 14.22 20.72
C ARG A 406 -1.61 13.73 19.52
N SER A 407 -2.07 12.49 19.54
CA SER A 407 -2.88 11.92 18.48
C SER A 407 -3.96 11.00 19.04
N ILE A 408 -5.12 10.95 18.38
CA ILE A 408 -6.19 10.01 18.67
C ILE A 408 -6.70 9.41 17.36
N SER A 409 -6.83 8.09 17.31
CA SER A 409 -7.42 7.35 16.20
C SER A 409 -8.75 6.78 16.64
N ILE A 410 -9.85 7.12 15.95
CA ILE A 410 -11.20 6.67 16.30
C ILE A 410 -11.94 6.28 15.02
N SER A 411 -12.70 5.18 15.06
CA SER A 411 -13.57 4.81 13.95
C SER A 411 -14.86 5.64 13.96
N LEU A 412 -15.16 6.30 12.84
CA LEU A 412 -16.40 7.07 12.67
C LEU A 412 -17.63 6.17 12.55
N GLU A 413 -17.46 4.96 12.03
CA GLU A 413 -18.55 3.98 11.89
C GLU A 413 -19.11 3.57 13.25
N THR A 414 -18.26 3.50 14.26
CA THR A 414 -18.66 3.12 15.62
C THR A 414 -19.33 4.26 16.39
N LEU A 415 -19.05 5.52 16.05
CA LEU A 415 -19.45 6.66 16.86
C LEU A 415 -20.89 7.14 16.65
N GLN A 416 -21.58 6.67 15.60
CA GLN A 416 -22.95 7.06 15.22
C GLN A 416 -23.23 8.58 15.40
N THR A 417 -22.25 9.43 15.10
CA THR A 417 -22.30 10.89 15.36
C THR A 417 -21.85 11.67 14.12
N THR A 418 -22.15 12.97 14.10
CA THR A 418 -21.65 13.84 13.03
C THR A 418 -20.21 14.27 13.30
N PRO A 419 -19.37 14.44 12.25
CA PRO A 419 -18.01 14.94 12.41
C PRO A 419 -17.92 16.25 13.20
N GLU A 420 -18.89 17.17 13.10
CA GLU A 420 -18.83 18.43 13.86
C GLU A 420 -18.99 18.22 15.37
N LYS A 421 -19.84 17.28 15.79
CA LYS A 421 -20.03 16.96 17.22
C LYS A 421 -18.78 16.29 17.78
N LEU A 422 -18.16 15.39 17.01
CA LEU A 422 -16.90 14.76 17.39
C LEU A 422 -15.79 15.79 17.56
N LEU A 423 -15.63 16.69 16.58
CA LEU A 423 -14.65 17.77 16.66
C LEU A 423 -14.87 18.65 17.87
N LYS A 424 -16.12 19.00 18.22
CA LYS A 424 -16.41 19.79 19.43
C LYS A 424 -15.93 19.09 20.71
N VAL A 425 -16.17 17.79 20.84
CA VAL A 425 -15.73 17.02 22.01
C VAL A 425 -14.20 16.94 22.06
N ILE A 426 -13.56 16.63 20.93
CA ILE A 426 -12.10 16.58 20.86
C ILE A 426 -11.51 17.95 21.17
N LEU A 427 -12.05 19.05 20.65
CA LEU A 427 -11.51 20.40 20.86
C LEU A 427 -11.78 20.95 22.27
N ALA A 428 -12.83 20.46 22.95
CA ALA A 428 -13.14 20.88 24.32
C ALA A 428 -12.32 20.13 25.38
N ALA A 429 -11.71 19.01 25.01
CA ALA A 429 -10.98 18.16 25.94
C ALA A 429 -9.64 18.78 26.40
N PRO A 430 -9.34 18.80 27.70
CA PRO A 430 -8.03 19.23 28.19
C PRO A 430 -6.87 18.41 27.61
N ALA A 431 -7.10 17.12 27.35
CA ALA A 431 -6.12 16.17 26.83
C ALA A 431 -5.62 16.50 25.41
N THR A 432 -6.37 17.29 24.64
CA THR A 432 -6.12 17.52 23.21
C THR A 432 -5.64 18.94 22.92
N ASN A 433 -5.44 19.78 23.94
CA ASN A 433 -4.93 21.14 23.79
C ASN A 433 -3.60 21.20 22.99
N HIS A 434 -2.79 20.12 23.04
CA HIS A 434 -1.55 20.00 22.27
C HIS A 434 -1.75 19.48 20.83
N MET A 435 -2.91 18.90 20.49
CA MET A 435 -3.23 18.40 19.14
C MET A 435 -3.49 19.54 18.15
N LEU A 436 -3.98 20.69 18.65
CA LEU A 436 -4.25 21.88 17.86
C LEU A 436 -2.99 22.50 17.24
N ASP A 437 -1.83 22.38 17.91
CA ASP A 437 -0.54 22.85 17.38
C ASP A 437 -0.09 22.04 16.15
N ALA A 438 -0.55 20.80 15.99
CA ALA A 438 -0.28 19.96 14.82
C ALA A 438 -1.22 20.28 13.64
N TYR A 439 -2.50 20.59 13.90
CA TYR A 439 -3.47 20.89 12.85
C TYR A 439 -3.22 22.25 12.17
N TYR A 440 -2.68 23.23 12.90
CA TYR A 440 -2.32 24.54 12.34
C TYR A 440 -1.10 24.54 11.41
N LYS A 441 -0.32 23.44 11.34
CA LYS A 441 0.84 23.32 10.44
C LYS A 441 0.55 22.68 9.08
N LEU A 442 -0.67 22.20 8.83
CA LEU A 442 -1.04 21.51 7.57
C LEU A 442 -1.92 22.35 6.63
N ARG A 443 -1.91 23.68 6.76
CA ARG A 443 -2.60 24.56 5.82
C ARG A 443 -1.82 25.84 5.53
N ARG A 444 -0.99 25.76 4.49
CA ARG A 444 -0.76 26.84 3.52
C ARG A 444 -0.59 26.24 2.14
#